data_AF-A0A5P9GV38-F1
#
_entry.id   AF-A0A5P9GV38-F1
#
_cell.length_a   1.000
_cell.length_b   1.000
_cell.length_c   1.000
_cell.angle_alpha   90.00
_cell.angle_beta   90.00
_cell.angle_gamma   90.00
#
_symmetry.space_group_name_H-M   'P 1'
#
loop_
_entity.id
_entity.type
_entity.pdbx_description
1 polymer ?
#
loop_
_entity_poly.entity_id
_entity_poly.type
_entity_poly.pdbx_seq_one_letter_code
_entity_poly.pdbx_strand_id
1 'polypeptide(L)'
;MDILQFTFVAVLVVGALAIVYILAAKPTSGNATLAAMLAGGFGAYTAIQIAQEGVMMFWTNHTVNLTGIQVWWDLVMCVIVALFFIAPRARKVGMNVPLWALFAACTASIGLLAMCARLFWLENHAEAAGGSPAKA
;
A
#
# COMPACT_ATOMS: atom_id res chain seq x y z
N MET A 1 12.28 26.76 2.50
CA MET A 1 11.87 25.35 2.51
C MET A 1 12.58 24.67 1.36
N ASP A 2 13.39 23.66 1.63
CA ASP A 2 14.06 22.91 0.55
C ASP A 2 13.09 21.92 -0.11
N ILE A 3 13.57 21.23 -1.16
CA ILE A 3 12.75 20.29 -1.94
C ILE A 3 12.25 19.10 -1.11
N LEU A 4 13.02 18.64 -0.12
CA LEU A 4 12.66 17.50 0.73
C LEU A 4 11.58 17.90 1.74
N GLN A 5 11.71 19.07 2.35
CA GLN A 5 10.69 19.65 3.22
C GLN A 5 9.40 19.95 2.45
N PHE A 6 9.49 20.46 1.22
CA PHE A 6 8.31 20.63 0.37
C PHE A 6 7.63 19.29 0.07
N THR A 7 8.41 18.28 -0.32
CA THR A 7 7.89 16.93 -0.61
C THR A 7 7.22 16.33 0.62
N PHE A 8 7.82 16.49 1.80
CA PHE A 8 7.25 16.05 3.08
C PHE A 8 5.88 16.68 3.33
N VAL A 9 5.77 18.00 3.21
CA VAL A 9 4.50 18.72 3.39
C VAL A 9 3.47 18.28 2.35
N ALA A 10 3.87 18.10 1.08
CA ALA A 10 2.98 17.64 0.02
C ALA A 10 2.40 16.25 0.33
N VAL A 11 3.23 15.29 0.74
CA VAL A 11 2.78 13.95 1.12
C VAL A 11 1.86 14.00 2.34
N LEU A 12 2.17 14.82 3.34
CA LEU A 12 1.31 15.01 4.52
C LEU A 12 -0.07 15.53 4.12
N VAL A 13 -0.13 16.55 3.27
CA VAL A 13 -1.39 17.12 2.79
C VAL A 13 -2.20 16.11 1.99
N VAL A 14 -1.57 15.40 1.04
CA VAL A 14 -2.24 14.36 0.24
C VAL A 14 -2.76 13.23 1.13
N GLY A 15 -1.98 12.79 2.12
CA GLY A 15 -2.39 11.78 3.10
C GLY A 15 -3.58 12.24 3.93
N ALA A 16 -3.56 13.48 4.43
CA ALA A 16 -4.67 14.06 5.18
C ALA A 16 -5.95 14.15 4.33
N LEU A 17 -5.84 14.59 3.07
CA LEU A 17 -6.97 14.63 2.13
C LEU A 17 -7.53 13.23 1.85
N ALA A 18 -6.67 12.21 1.70
CA ALA A 18 -7.10 10.83 1.53
C ALA A 18 -7.87 10.32 2.76
N ILE A 19 -7.40 10.63 3.97
CA ILE A 19 -8.11 10.28 5.23
C ILE A 19 -9.47 10.97 5.27
N VAL A 20 -9.53 12.28 5.01
CA VAL A 20 -10.79 13.04 4.96
C VAL A 20 -11.75 12.44 3.94
N TYR A 21 -11.27 12.10 2.74
CA TYR A 21 -12.06 11.44 1.72
C TYR A 21 -12.63 10.10 2.21
N ILE A 22 -11.81 9.23 2.81
CA ILE A 22 -12.27 7.92 3.31
C ILE A 22 -13.37 8.10 4.37
N LEU A 23 -13.20 9.06 5.29
CA LEU A 23 -14.18 9.31 6.37
C LEU A 23 -15.48 9.96 5.86
N ALA A 24 -15.37 10.88 4.89
CA ALA A 24 -16.52 11.63 4.37
C ALA A 24 -17.29 10.86 3.29
N ALA A 25 -16.59 10.29 2.30
CA ALA A 25 -17.19 9.59 1.18
C ALA A 25 -17.56 8.14 1.50
N LYS A 26 -16.97 7.54 2.54
CA LYS A 26 -17.25 6.18 3.04
C LYS A 26 -17.29 5.13 1.91
N PRO A 27 -16.22 5.03 1.09
CA PRO A 27 -16.20 4.06 0.01
C PRO A 27 -16.40 2.64 0.55
N THR A 28 -17.31 1.88 -0.05
CA THR A 28 -17.67 0.52 0.38
C THR A 28 -16.88 -0.57 -0.34
N SER A 29 -16.16 -0.22 -1.41
CA SER A 29 -15.31 -1.12 -2.18
C SER A 29 -13.95 -0.51 -2.46
N GLY A 30 -12.97 -1.37 -2.74
CA GLY A 30 -11.62 -0.93 -3.11
C GLY A 30 -11.53 -0.56 -4.59
N ASN A 31 -10.58 0.32 -4.93
CA ASN A 31 -10.30 0.71 -6.31
C ASN A 31 -8.96 0.12 -6.77
N ALA A 32 -9.03 -0.88 -7.64
CA ALA A 32 -7.85 -1.59 -8.15
C ALA A 32 -6.88 -0.68 -8.92
N THR A 33 -7.41 0.20 -9.76
CA THR A 33 -6.62 1.14 -10.56
C THR A 33 -5.88 2.14 -9.67
N LEU A 34 -6.57 2.71 -8.68
CA LEU A 34 -5.94 3.64 -7.74
C LEU A 34 -4.82 2.95 -6.94
N ALA A 35 -5.07 1.75 -6.42
CA ALA A 35 -4.06 0.99 -5.71
C ALA A 35 -2.84 0.66 -6.59
N ALA A 36 -3.07 0.29 -7.87
CA ALA A 36 -1.99 0.04 -8.83
C ALA A 36 -1.19 1.31 -9.16
N MET A 37 -1.85 2.45 -9.34
CA MET A 37 -1.20 3.74 -9.58
C MET A 37 -0.33 4.16 -8.38
N LEU A 38 -0.83 4.01 -7.15
CA LEU A 38 -0.07 4.30 -5.94
C LEU A 38 1.13 3.35 -5.79
N ALA A 39 0.95 2.05 -6.06
CA ALA A 39 2.05 1.08 -6.05
C ALA A 39 3.13 1.44 -7.08
N GLY A 40 2.72 1.73 -8.31
CA GLY A 40 3.64 2.10 -9.39
C GLY A 40 4.35 3.43 -9.13
N GLY A 41 3.62 4.45 -8.70
CA GLY A 41 4.18 5.78 -8.39
C GLY A 41 5.17 5.74 -7.24
N PHE A 42 4.81 5.11 -6.12
CA PHE A 42 5.71 4.99 -4.98
C PHE A 42 6.88 4.04 -5.25
N GLY A 43 6.65 2.97 -6.02
CA GLY A 43 7.70 2.08 -6.52
C GLY A 43 8.72 2.80 -7.40
N ALA A 44 8.27 3.66 -8.33
CA ALA A 44 9.15 4.46 -9.17
C ALA A 44 9.98 5.45 -8.34
N TYR A 45 9.35 6.16 -7.39
CA TYR A 45 10.05 7.05 -6.47
C TYR A 45 11.09 6.29 -5.61
N THR A 46 10.78 5.08 -5.19
CA THR A 46 11.70 4.20 -4.44
C THR A 46 12.86 3.71 -5.31
N ALA A 47 12.61 3.38 -6.58
CA ALA A 47 13.66 2.99 -7.52
C ALA A 47 14.66 4.14 -7.78
N ILE A 48 14.20 5.39 -7.84
CA ILE A 48 15.07 6.57 -7.96
C ILE A 48 15.99 6.70 -6.74
N GLN A 49 15.45 6.57 -5.52
CA GLN A 49 16.26 6.58 -4.30
C GLN A 49 17.29 5.46 -4.31
N ILE A 50 16.90 4.23 -4.64
CA ILE A 50 17.84 3.10 -4.73
C ILE A 50 18.96 3.39 -5.74
N ALA A 51 18.63 3.99 -6.88
CA ALA A 51 19.62 4.32 -7.91
C ALA A 51 20.60 5.43 -7.48
N GLN A 52 20.16 6.38 -6.66
CA GLN A 52 20.95 7.53 -6.24
C GLN A 52 21.73 7.28 -4.94
N GLU A 53 21.13 6.55 -4.00
CA GLU A 53 21.57 6.42 -2.61
C GLU A 53 21.94 4.99 -2.23
N GLY A 54 21.54 4.01 -3.06
CA GLY A 54 21.75 2.60 -2.80
C GLY A 54 20.78 2.01 -1.75
N VAL A 55 20.65 0.68 -1.74
CA VAL A 55 19.75 -0.03 -0.81
C VAL A 55 20.21 0.13 0.64
N MET A 56 21.50 0.34 0.89
CA MET A 56 22.03 0.49 2.25
C MET A 56 21.52 1.73 2.97
N MET A 57 21.04 2.76 2.24
CA MET A 57 20.50 3.95 2.88
C MET A 57 19.18 3.70 3.60
N PHE A 58 18.40 2.67 3.21
CA PHE A 58 17.26 2.22 4.01
C PHE A 58 17.73 1.69 5.37
N TRP A 59 18.82 0.91 5.43
CA TRP A 59 19.36 0.46 6.70
C TRP A 59 19.84 1.63 7.56
N THR A 60 20.68 2.49 6.99
CA THR A 60 21.27 3.63 7.69
C THR A 60 20.18 4.55 8.25
N ASN A 61 19.20 4.95 7.44
CA ASN A 61 18.15 5.89 7.85
C ASN A 61 17.30 5.36 9.03
N HIS A 62 17.17 4.04 9.19
CA HIS A 62 16.38 3.41 10.24
C HIS A 62 17.20 2.96 11.47
N THR A 63 18.53 3.12 11.47
CA THR A 63 19.39 2.59 12.54
C THR A 63 20.28 3.64 13.22
N VAL A 64 20.26 4.88 12.75
CA VAL A 64 21.12 5.96 13.27
C VAL A 64 20.69 6.52 14.63
N ASN A 65 19.42 6.42 15.00
CA ASN A 65 18.90 6.93 16.27
C ASN A 65 17.57 6.27 16.68
N LEU A 66 17.10 6.58 17.89
CA LEU A 66 15.87 6.04 18.46
C LEU A 66 14.62 6.39 17.62
N THR A 67 14.56 7.57 17.02
CA THR A 67 13.43 7.98 16.17
C THR A 67 13.41 7.21 14.86
N GLY A 68 14.57 7.02 14.21
CA GLY A 68 14.68 6.24 12.97
C GLY A 68 14.26 4.79 13.14
N ILE A 69 14.71 4.13 14.22
CA ILE A 69 14.30 2.75 14.50
C ILE A 69 12.83 2.64 14.91
N GLN A 70 12.29 3.66 15.57
CA GLN A 70 10.86 3.71 15.89
C GLN A 70 9.99 3.83 14.62
N VAL A 71 10.35 4.68 13.65
CA VAL A 71 9.65 4.79 12.36
C VAL A 71 9.70 3.45 11.59
N TRP A 72 10.80 2.71 11.68
CA TRP A 72 10.89 1.37 11.11
C TRP A 72 9.88 0.41 11.74
N TRP A 73 9.76 0.42 13.08
CA TRP A 73 8.79 -0.40 13.79
C TRP A 73 7.36 -0.05 13.39
N ASP A 74 7.04 1.24 13.26
CA ASP A 74 5.73 1.70 12.81
C ASP A 74 5.39 1.16 11.41
N LEU A 75 6.34 1.20 10.48
CA LEU A 75 6.15 0.64 9.14
C LEU A 75 5.88 -0.87 9.18
N VAL A 76 6.67 -1.63 9.95
CA VAL A 76 6.46 -3.07 10.12
C VAL A 76 5.10 -3.37 10.73
N MET A 77 4.68 -2.62 11.76
CA MET A 77 3.37 -2.78 12.40
C MET A 77 2.23 -2.43 11.44
N CYS A 78 2.37 -1.39 10.62
CA CYS A 78 1.39 -1.07 9.58
C CYS A 78 1.22 -2.23 8.59
N VAL A 79 2.32 -2.90 8.19
CA VAL A 79 2.26 -4.07 7.31
C VAL A 79 1.54 -5.24 7.98
N ILE A 80 1.84 -5.51 9.25
CA ILE A 80 1.18 -6.57 10.02
C ILE A 80 -0.33 -6.32 10.13
N VAL A 81 -0.72 -5.10 10.51
CA VAL A 81 -2.13 -4.70 10.62
C VAL A 81 -2.84 -4.81 9.27
N ALA A 82 -2.21 -4.34 8.18
CA ALA A 82 -2.77 -4.44 6.85
C ALA A 82 -2.98 -5.92 6.45
N LEU A 83 -1.99 -6.78 6.64
CA LEU A 83 -2.10 -8.22 6.34
C LEU A 83 -3.17 -8.91 7.20
N PHE A 84 -3.37 -8.48 8.45
CA PHE A 84 -4.43 -9.01 9.31
C PHE A 84 -5.82 -8.86 8.67
N PHE A 85 -6.08 -7.72 8.02
CA PHE A 85 -7.35 -7.45 7.34
C PHE A 85 -7.40 -7.97 5.90
N ILE A 86 -6.29 -7.88 5.16
CA ILE A 86 -6.23 -8.22 3.73
C ILE A 86 -6.17 -9.74 3.53
N ALA A 87 -5.41 -10.47 4.34
CA ALA A 87 -5.14 -11.89 4.11
C ALA A 87 -6.40 -12.76 4.07
N PRO A 88 -7.40 -12.62 4.97
CA PRO A 88 -8.64 -13.38 4.89
C PRO A 88 -9.39 -13.14 3.57
N ARG A 89 -9.44 -11.90 3.09
CA ARG A 89 -10.11 -11.53 1.83
C ARG A 89 -9.38 -12.10 0.61
N ALA A 90 -8.06 -11.96 0.59
CA ALA A 90 -7.20 -12.51 -0.46
C ALA A 90 -7.35 -14.03 -0.61
N ARG A 91 -7.49 -14.78 0.50
CA ARG A 91 -7.76 -16.23 0.45
C ARG A 91 -9.10 -16.56 -0.20
N LYS A 92 -10.15 -15.78 0.06
CA LYS A 92 -11.50 -16.01 -0.51
C LYS A 92 -11.52 -15.91 -2.03
N VAL A 93 -10.66 -15.07 -2.61
CA VAL A 93 -10.51 -14.91 -4.06
C VAL A 93 -9.33 -15.70 -4.64
N GLY A 94 -8.81 -16.69 -3.89
CA GLY A 94 -7.81 -17.64 -4.39
C GLY A 94 -6.38 -17.09 -4.56
N MET A 95 -6.03 -15.97 -3.92
CA MET A 95 -4.67 -15.44 -3.99
C MET A 95 -3.68 -16.30 -3.17
N ASN A 96 -2.45 -16.45 -3.68
CA ASN A 96 -1.34 -17.06 -2.95
C ASN A 96 -0.81 -16.10 -1.87
N VAL A 97 -1.47 -16.10 -0.71
CA VAL A 97 -1.16 -15.17 0.40
C VAL A 97 0.29 -15.26 0.89
N PRO A 98 0.93 -16.43 1.06
CA PRO A 98 2.34 -16.48 1.45
C PRO A 98 3.28 -15.71 0.52
N LEU A 99 3.12 -15.82 -0.81
CA LEU A 99 3.97 -15.08 -1.75
C LEU A 99 3.70 -13.57 -1.70
N TRP A 100 2.44 -13.16 -1.57
CA TRP A 100 2.09 -11.75 -1.41
C TRP A 100 2.58 -11.16 -0.08
N ALA A 101 2.50 -11.93 1.00
CA ALA A 101 3.01 -11.53 2.31
C ALA A 101 4.53 -11.39 2.28
N LEU A 102 5.26 -12.29 1.60
CA LEU A 102 6.70 -12.16 1.40
C LEU A 102 7.03 -10.90 0.60
N PHE A 103 6.30 -10.63 -0.49
CA PHE A 103 6.52 -9.43 -1.29
C PHE A 103 6.27 -8.14 -0.48
N ALA A 104 5.19 -8.10 0.29
CA ALA A 104 4.89 -6.99 1.20
C ALA A 104 5.91 -6.87 2.34
N ALA A 105 6.43 -7.98 2.89
CA ALA A 105 7.46 -7.93 3.91
C ALA A 105 8.77 -7.33 3.38
N CYS A 106 9.12 -7.59 2.11
CA CYS A 106 10.32 -7.05 1.48
C CYS A 106 10.18 -5.61 0.99
N THR A 107 8.95 -5.12 0.74
CA THR A 107 8.70 -3.84 0.05
C THR A 107 7.70 -2.91 0.76
N ALA A 108 7.26 -3.31 1.95
CA ALA A 108 6.28 -2.63 2.77
C ALA A 108 5.00 -2.24 1.99
N SER A 109 4.69 -0.94 1.92
CA SER A 109 3.47 -0.44 1.31
C SER A 109 3.41 -0.66 -0.21
N ILE A 110 4.55 -0.76 -0.92
CA ILE A 110 4.56 -1.02 -2.37
C ILE A 110 3.92 -2.39 -2.66
N GLY A 111 4.40 -3.43 -1.97
CA GLY A 111 3.87 -4.78 -2.09
C GLY A 111 2.42 -4.89 -1.59
N LEU A 112 2.07 -4.18 -0.53
CA LEU A 112 0.68 -4.12 -0.04
C LEU A 112 -0.26 -3.44 -1.03
N LEU A 113 0.15 -2.33 -1.65
CA LEU A 113 -0.66 -1.63 -2.65
C LEU A 113 -0.85 -2.48 -3.89
N ALA A 114 0.20 -3.18 -4.35
CA ALA A 114 0.11 -4.15 -5.44
C ALA A 114 -0.82 -5.33 -5.08
N MET A 115 -0.72 -5.85 -3.85
CA MET A 115 -1.60 -6.91 -3.34
C MET A 115 -3.06 -6.43 -3.31
N CYS A 116 -3.33 -5.23 -2.81
CA CYS A 116 -4.65 -4.60 -2.79
C CYS A 116 -5.19 -4.41 -4.21
N ALA A 117 -4.37 -3.94 -5.15
CA ALA A 117 -4.79 -3.80 -6.55
C ALA A 117 -5.26 -5.13 -7.13
N ARG A 118 -4.49 -6.21 -6.90
CA ARG A 118 -4.87 -7.56 -7.33
C ARG A 118 -6.14 -8.05 -6.63
N LEU A 119 -6.24 -7.85 -5.33
CA LEU A 119 -7.40 -8.23 -4.52
C LEU A 119 -8.68 -7.56 -5.03
N PHE A 120 -8.67 -6.24 -5.15
CA PHE A 120 -9.84 -5.48 -5.58
C PHE A 120 -10.25 -5.83 -7.01
N TRP A 121 -9.29 -6.09 -7.90
CA TRP A 121 -9.59 -6.57 -9.24
C TRP A 121 -10.33 -7.92 -9.19
N LEU A 122 -9.83 -8.87 -8.40
CA LEU A 122 -10.43 -10.20 -8.27
C LEU A 122 -11.82 -10.17 -7.61
N GLU A 123 -11.99 -9.39 -6.55
CA GLU A 123 -13.29 -9.22 -5.87
C GLU A 123 -14.33 -8.66 -6.85
N ASN A 124 -13.99 -7.61 -7.61
CA ASN A 124 -14.90 -7.02 -8.60
C ASN A 124 -15.24 -8.00 -9.75
N HIS A 125 -14.29 -8.84 -10.19
CA HIS A 125 -14.55 -9.84 -11.22
C HIS A 125 -15.42 -10.98 -10.71
N ALA A 126 -15.22 -11.42 -9.47
CA ALA A 126 -16.06 -12.44 -8.83
C ALA A 126 -17.50 -11.95 -8.63
N GLU A 127 -17.68 -10.68 -8.24
CA GLU A 127 -19.00 -10.04 -8.16
C GLU A 127 -19.67 -9.97 -9.53
N ALA A 128 -18.95 -9.55 -10.57
CA ALA A 128 -19.48 -9.49 -11.93
C ALA A 128 -19.84 -10.88 -12.50
N ALA A 129 -19.05 -11.92 -12.21
CA ALA A 129 -19.32 -13.29 -12.64
C ALA A 129 -20.43 -13.97 -11.82
N GLY A 130 -20.67 -13.51 -10.60
CA GLY A 130 -21.74 -13.98 -9.70
C GLY A 130 -23.12 -13.37 -9.97
N GLY A 131 -23.25 -12.38 -10.86
CA GLY A 131 -24.53 -11.89 -11.39
C GLY A 131 -24.82 -12.54 -12.76
N SER A 132 -25.95 -13.21 -13.00
CA SER A 132 -27.33 -12.67 -12.94
C SER A 132 -28.38 -13.81 -12.87
N PRO A 133 -29.63 -13.54 -12.46
CA PRO A 133 -30.58 -13.18 -13.52
C PRO A 133 -31.30 -11.85 -13.26
N ALA A 134 -31.76 -11.27 -14.38
CA ALA A 134 -32.47 -10.01 -14.53
C ALA A 134 -33.29 -9.58 -13.31
N LYS A 135 -33.17 -8.30 -12.95
CA LYS A 135 -34.28 -7.61 -12.27
C LYS A 135 -35.44 -7.53 -13.28
N ALA A 136 -36.52 -8.22 -12.94
CA ALA A 136 -37.85 -8.04 -13.55
C ALA A 136 -38.39 -6.63 -13.28
#